data_AF-A0A7C3UM33-F1
#
_entry.id   AF-A0A7C3UM33-F1
#
_cell.length_a   1.000
_cell.length_b   1.000
_cell.length_c   1.000
_cell.angle_alpha   90.00
_cell.angle_beta   90.00
_cell.angle_gamma   90.00
#
_symmetry.space_group_name_H-M   'P 1'
#
loop_
_entity.id
_entity.type
_entity.pdbx_description
1 polymer ?
#
loop_
_entity_poly.entity_id
_entity_poly.type
_entity_poly.pdbx_seq_one_letter_code
_entity_poly.pdbx_strand_id
1 'polypeptide(L)' 'YGVKTVVSLNSIMVDGTGMCGCCRVTVGGKTKFVCVDGPDFDGHEVDFAELARRSAIYKQQEKESLDRYTHRCQCHGGEH' A
#
# COMPACT_ATOMS: atom_id res chain seq x y z
N TYR A 1 20.84 7.51 17.16
CA TYR A 1 21.91 6.90 16.35
C TYR A 1 22.21 7.64 15.05
N GLY A 2 21.38 8.57 14.57
CA GLY A 2 21.74 9.48 13.46
C GLY A 2 22.11 8.77 12.15
N VAL A 3 21.79 7.49 12.02
CA VAL A 3 22.13 6.68 10.83
C VAL A 3 21.15 7.04 9.74
N LYS A 4 21.67 7.49 8.60
CA LYS A 4 20.87 7.73 7.41
C LYS A 4 20.12 6.46 7.03
N THR A 5 18.80 6.53 7.00
CA THR A 5 17.93 5.39 6.75
C THR A 5 17.00 5.76 5.60
N VAL A 6 17.09 5.00 4.52
CA VAL A 6 16.19 5.14 3.37
C VAL A 6 15.21 3.98 3.42
N VAL A 7 13.92 4.27 3.22
CA VAL A 7 12.85 3.27 3.25
C VAL A 7 12.08 3.30 1.94
N SER A 8 11.78 2.13 1.40
CA SER A 8 10.89 1.98 0.25
C SER A 8 9.47 1.77 0.75
N LEU A 9 8.56 2.69 0.48
CA LEU A 9 7.21 2.67 1.03
C LEU A 9 6.25 1.82 0.18
N ASN A 10 5.43 1.01 0.85
CA ASN A 10 4.47 0.09 0.24
C ASN A 10 3.02 0.58 0.40
N SER A 11 2.77 1.86 0.16
CA SER A 11 1.41 2.43 0.20
C SER A 11 0.52 1.80 -0.86
N ILE A 12 -0.80 1.72 -0.59
CA ILE A 12 -1.80 1.25 -1.55
C ILE A 12 -1.76 2.09 -2.84
N MET A 13 -1.73 1.43 -3.99
CA MET A 13 -1.71 2.06 -5.32
C MET A 13 -2.91 1.62 -6.16
N VAL A 14 -3.35 2.48 -7.08
CA VAL A 14 -4.43 2.18 -8.04
C VAL A 14 -3.98 2.49 -9.46
N ASP A 15 -3.68 3.77 -9.73
CA ASP A 15 -3.28 4.26 -11.06
C ASP A 15 -1.77 4.16 -11.30
N GLY A 16 -0.95 4.41 -10.27
CA GLY A 16 0.50 4.38 -10.37
C GLY A 16 1.14 5.56 -11.14
N THR A 17 0.34 6.54 -11.60
CA THR A 17 0.81 7.67 -12.42
C THR A 17 0.61 9.03 -11.77
N GLY A 18 0.07 9.09 -10.55
CA GLY A 18 -0.07 10.31 -9.75
C GLY A 18 -1.39 11.06 -9.95
N MET A 19 -2.36 10.45 -10.62
CA MET A 19 -3.69 11.00 -10.87
C MET A 19 -4.67 10.76 -9.73
N CYS A 20 -4.56 9.66 -8.96
CA CYS A 20 -5.57 9.31 -7.96
C CYS A 20 -5.22 9.69 -6.51
N GLY A 21 -3.94 9.86 -6.18
CA GLY A 21 -3.50 10.17 -4.80
C GLY A 21 -3.78 9.06 -3.76
N CYS A 22 -4.09 7.83 -4.19
CA CYS A 22 -4.28 6.69 -3.29
C CYS A 22 -2.99 6.35 -2.53
N CYS A 23 -1.84 6.48 -3.21
CA CYS A 23 -0.51 6.24 -2.67
C CYS A 23 0.05 7.43 -1.86
N ARG A 24 -0.79 8.37 -1.42
CA ARG A 24 -0.31 9.53 -0.66
C ARG A 24 0.26 9.14 0.69
N VAL A 25 1.31 9.84 1.09
CA VAL A 25 2.00 9.75 2.38
C VAL A 25 2.42 11.14 2.84
N THR A 26 2.54 11.34 4.15
CA THR A 26 3.18 12.54 4.71
C THR A 26 4.65 12.27 4.98
N VAL A 27 5.53 13.06 4.34
CA VAL A 27 6.99 13.03 4.55
C VAL A 27 7.46 14.44 4.83
N GLY A 28 8.11 14.66 5.98
CA GLY A 28 8.61 15.98 6.37
C GLY A 28 7.50 17.05 6.49
N GLY A 29 6.30 16.63 6.90
CA GLY A 29 5.12 17.50 7.00
C GLY A 29 4.48 17.89 5.66
N LYS A 30 4.92 17.30 4.54
CA LYS A 30 4.34 17.53 3.21
C LYS A 30 3.70 16.26 2.67
N THR A 31 2.55 16.42 2.03
CA THR A 31 1.92 15.33 1.28
C THR A 31 2.72 15.03 0.02
N LYS A 32 3.07 13.76 -0.17
CA LYS A 32 3.84 13.21 -1.29
C LYS A 32 3.14 11.99 -1.86
N PHE A 33 3.35 11.69 -3.15
CA PHE A 33 2.75 10.52 -3.82
C PHE A 33 3.82 9.47 -4.11
N VAL A 34 3.73 8.30 -3.48
CA VAL A 34 4.78 7.26 -3.56
C VAL A 34 5.05 6.83 -5.02
N CYS A 35 4.04 6.80 -5.89
CA CYS A 35 4.23 6.37 -7.29
C CYS A 35 4.94 7.39 -8.20
N VAL A 36 5.06 8.66 -7.78
CA VAL A 36 5.69 9.73 -8.58
C VAL A 36 6.88 10.35 -7.85
N ASP A 37 6.72 10.68 -6.57
CA ASP A 37 7.76 11.26 -5.72
C ASP A 37 8.70 10.22 -5.09
N GLY A 38 8.31 8.94 -5.08
CA GLY A 38 8.98 7.84 -4.37
C GLY A 38 9.60 6.78 -5.29
N PRO A 39 9.64 5.50 -4.87
CA PRO A 39 9.10 4.93 -3.63
C PRO A 39 10.00 5.12 -2.39
N ASP A 40 11.22 5.60 -2.60
CA ASP A 40 12.27 5.70 -1.58
C ASP A 40 12.27 7.07 -0.90
N PHE A 41 12.12 7.09 0.42
CA PHE A 41 12.08 8.31 1.24
C PHE A 41 13.04 8.22 2.43
N ASP A 42 13.33 9.36 3.06
CA ASP A 42 14.03 9.38 4.34
C ASP A 42 13.11 8.79 5.42
N GLY A 43 13.51 7.64 5.96
CA GLY A 43 12.72 6.92 6.97
C GLY A 43 12.51 7.70 8.25
N HIS A 44 13.31 8.73 8.54
CA HIS A 44 13.12 9.56 9.72
C HIS A 44 12.04 10.64 9.53
N GLU A 45 11.65 10.93 8.29
CA GLU A 45 10.67 11.97 7.96
C GLU A 45 9.27 11.43 7.63
N VAL A 46 9.12 10.11 7.49
CA VAL A 46 7.86 9.45 7.12
C VAL A 46 6.92 9.34 8.33
N ASP A 47 5.65 9.71 8.13
CA ASP A 47 4.58 9.38 9.08
C ASP A 47 4.13 7.91 8.93
N PHE A 48 4.75 7.02 9.70
CA PHE A 48 4.39 5.60 9.71
C PHE A 48 3.02 5.32 10.33
N ALA A 49 2.51 6.19 11.21
CA ALA A 49 1.21 6.01 11.84
C ALA A 49 0.07 6.32 10.86
N GLU A 50 0.25 7.31 9.98
CA GLU A 50 -0.61 7.51 8.82
C GLU A 50 -0.54 6.30 7.88
N LEU A 51 0.66 5.87 7.49
CA LEU A 51 0.84 4.75 6.56
C LEU A 51 0.17 3.47 7.06
N ALA A 52 0.40 3.10 8.33
CA ALA A 52 -0.19 1.89 8.93
C ALA A 52 -1.72 1.93 8.96
N ARG A 53 -2.32 3.09 9.26
CA ARG A 53 -3.79 3.25 9.20
C ARG A 53 -4.31 3.10 7.77
N ARG A 54 -3.62 3.70 6.79
CA ARG A 54 -4.01 3.61 5.37
C ARG A 54 -3.92 2.18 4.84
N SER A 55 -2.89 1.44 5.20
CA SER A 55 -2.72 0.04 4.80
C SER A 55 -3.77 -0.91 5.40
N ALA A 56 -4.53 -0.49 6.41
CA ALA A 56 -5.57 -1.32 7.03
C ALA A 56 -6.98 -1.08 6.48
N ILE A 57 -7.18 -0.08 5.60
CA ILE A 57 -8.52 0.37 5.17
C ILE A 57 -9.32 -0.75 4.51
N TYR A 58 -8.67 -1.61 3.72
CA TYR A 58 -9.35 -2.64 2.92
C TYR A 58 -9.28 -4.06 3.50
N LYS A 59 -8.80 -4.23 4.75
CA LYS A 59 -8.63 -5.57 5.35
C LYS A 59 -9.89 -6.42 5.33
N GLN A 60 -11.06 -5.80 5.54
CA GLN A 60 -12.33 -6.51 5.51
C GLN A 60 -12.66 -7.01 4.09
N GLN A 61 -12.50 -6.14 3.08
CA GLN A 61 -12.74 -6.47 1.67
C GLN A 61 -11.72 -7.48 1.14
N GLU A 62 -10.46 -7.38 1.57
CA GLU A 62 -9.40 -8.36 1.29
C GLU A 62 -9.79 -9.74 1.82
N LYS A 63 -10.25 -9.82 3.08
CA LYS A 63 -10.75 -11.06 3.68
C LYS A 63 -11.93 -11.62 2.91
N GLU A 64 -12.94 -10.80 2.62
CA GLU A 64 -14.11 -11.25 1.86
C GLU A 64 -13.74 -11.72 0.44
N SER A 65 -12.77 -11.07 -0.20
CA SER A 65 -12.25 -11.49 -1.51
C SER A 65 -11.56 -12.85 -1.42
N LEU A 66 -10.73 -13.05 -0.39
CA LEU A 66 -10.06 -14.32 -0.13
C LEU A 66 -11.07 -15.42 0.18
N ASP A 67 -12.02 -15.18 1.07
CA ASP A 67 -13.07 -16.13 1.43
C ASP A 67 -13.88 -16.53 0.19
N ARG A 68 -14.27 -15.58 -0.67
CA ARG A 68 -14.96 -15.88 -1.95
C ARG A 68 -14.09 -16.65 -2.94
N TYR A 69 -12.79 -16.40 -2.96
CA TYR A 69 -11.84 -17.14 -3.80
C TYR A 69 -11.68 -18.58 -3.30
N THR A 70 -11.51 -18.78 -1.99
CA THR A 70 -11.33 -20.10 -1.36
C THR A 70 -12.61 -20.93 -1.29
N HIS A 71 -13.78 -20.31 -1.05
CA HIS A 71 -15.09 -20.98 -1.04
C HIS A 71 -15.67 -21.21 -2.44
N ARG A 72 -14.99 -20.77 -3.51
CA ARG A 72 -15.36 -21.14 -4.87
C ARG A 72 -15.10 -22.64 -5.01
N CYS A 73 -16.17 -23.42 -4.90
CA CYS A 73 -16.18 -24.88 -4.94
C CYS A 73 -15.14 -25.42 -5.93
N GLN A 74 -14.20 -26.26 -5.45
CA GLN A 74 -13.22 -27.00 -6.26
C GLN A 74 -13.89 -28.09 -7.14
N CYS A 75 -15.13 -27.87 -7.58
CA CYS A 75 -15.86 -28.76 -8.50
C CYS A 75 -15.50 -28.51 -9.98
N HIS A 76 -14.58 -27.58 -10.28
CA HIS A 76 -13.92 -27.49 -11.58
C HIS A 76 -12.45 -27.88 -11.44
N GLY A 77 -12.22 -29.15 -11.16
CA GLY A 77 -10.96 -29.80 -11.53
C GLY A 77 -10.93 -29.94 -13.05
N GLY A 78 -9.82 -29.47 -13.65
CA GLY A 78 -9.36 -29.79 -15.00
C GLY A 78 -10.24 -29.31 -16.15
N GLU A 79 -9.72 -28.40 -16.97
CA GLU A 79 -9.46 -28.65 -18.40
C GLU A 79 -9.02 -27.34 -19.09
N HIS A 80 -7.93 -27.49 -19.86
CA HIS A 80 -7.21 -26.57 -20.76
C HIS A 80 -6.03 -25.82 -20.15
#